data_AF-A0A0Q5MIA1-F1
#
_entry.id   AF-A0A0Q5MIA1-F1
#
_cell.length_a   1.000
_cell.length_b   1.000
_cell.length_c   1.000
_cell.angle_alpha   90.00
_cell.angle_beta   90.00
_cell.angle_gamma   90.00
#
_symmetry.space_group_name_H-M   'P 1'
#
loop_
_entity.id
_entity.type
_entity.pdbx_description
1 polymer ?
#
loop_
_entity_poly.entity_id
_entity_poly.type
_entity_poly.pdbx_seq_one_letter_code
_entity_poly.pdbx_strand_id
1 'polypeptide(L)'
;MITRTTATSAEATEIVRLRREIESAWGAFDDIEQMEWSHRVLVVRSIVGSLPDAASAASRAGHGEFARQLLHDAAEFPPPWASICSKWDAALAMSLEAVEAAAWSESEPLGLA
;
A
#
# COMPACT_ATOMS: atom_id res chain seq x y z
N MET A 1 20.95 -25.56 -16.87
CA MET A 1 20.46 -24.44 -17.70
C MET A 1 19.46 -23.67 -16.84
N ILE A 2 19.92 -22.64 -16.12
CA ILE A 2 19.05 -21.86 -15.21
C ILE A 2 18.62 -20.63 -16.00
N THR A 3 17.34 -20.57 -16.36
CA THR A 3 16.71 -19.38 -16.96
C THR A 3 16.71 -18.27 -15.91
N ARG A 4 17.62 -17.31 -16.09
CA ARG A 4 17.67 -16.07 -15.35
C ARG A 4 16.56 -15.17 -15.91
N THR A 5 15.38 -15.23 -15.30
CA THR A 5 14.23 -14.38 -15.65
C THR A 5 14.62 -12.92 -15.41
N THR A 6 14.62 -12.14 -16.48
CA THR A 6 14.90 -10.70 -16.49
C THR A 6 13.60 -9.97 -16.20
N ALA A 7 13.31 -9.79 -14.92
CA ALA A 7 12.15 -9.05 -14.44
C ALA A 7 12.69 -8.00 -13.46
N THR A 8 13.09 -6.81 -13.92
CA THR A 8 13.97 -5.98 -13.06
C THR A 8 13.90 -4.45 -13.13
N SER A 9 13.16 -3.76 -14.03
CA SER A 9 13.16 -2.27 -13.98
C SER A 9 11.82 -1.62 -13.58
N ALA A 10 10.69 -2.01 -14.18
CA ALA A 10 9.38 -1.49 -13.81
C ALA A 10 8.84 -2.15 -12.53
N GLU A 11 8.90 -3.49 -12.47
CA GLU A 11 8.55 -4.29 -11.27
C GLU A 11 9.33 -3.84 -10.02
N ALA A 12 10.60 -3.46 -10.18
CA ALA A 12 11.40 -2.94 -9.09
C ALA A 12 10.93 -1.54 -8.64
N THR A 13 10.46 -0.69 -9.54
CA THR A 13 10.06 0.69 -9.23
C THR A 13 8.78 0.73 -8.41
N GLU A 14 7.82 -0.15 -8.71
CA GLU A 14 6.49 -0.11 -8.13
C GLU A 14 6.52 -0.67 -6.70
N ILE A 15 7.30 -1.74 -6.50
CA ILE A 15 7.63 -2.27 -5.17
C ILE A 15 8.43 -1.25 -4.37
N VAL A 16 9.44 -0.59 -4.97
CA VAL A 16 10.22 0.45 -4.27
C VAL A 16 9.35 1.63 -3.89
N ARG A 17 8.37 2.01 -4.71
CA ARG A 17 7.42 3.08 -4.40
C ARG A 17 6.51 2.69 -3.25
N LEU A 18 5.89 1.50 -3.30
CA LEU A 18 5.09 0.99 -2.19
C LEU A 18 5.90 0.97 -0.88
N ARG A 19 7.10 0.40 -0.93
CA ARG A 19 8.02 0.36 0.22
C ARG A 19 8.35 1.75 0.73
N ARG A 20 8.64 2.71 -0.16
CA ARG A 20 8.87 4.11 0.21
C ARG A 20 7.65 4.76 0.86
N GLU A 21 6.44 4.52 0.37
CA GLU A 21 5.23 5.07 0.98
C GLU A 21 5.04 4.53 2.40
N ILE A 22 5.34 3.25 2.63
CA ILE A 22 5.25 2.62 3.96
C ILE A 22 6.38 3.07 4.89
N GLU A 23 7.60 3.14 4.38
CA GLU A 23 8.76 3.67 5.09
C GLU A 23 8.56 5.16 5.40
N SER A 24 8.00 5.94 4.48
CA SER A 24 7.61 7.34 4.71
C SER A 24 6.47 7.42 5.71
N ALA A 25 5.50 6.51 5.66
CA ALA A 25 4.45 6.41 6.64
C ALA A 25 5.04 6.11 8.02
N TRP A 26 5.99 5.19 8.16
CA TRP A 26 6.67 4.89 9.42
C TRP A 26 7.59 6.03 9.90
N GLY A 27 8.40 6.59 9.00
CA GLY A 27 9.42 7.60 9.30
C GLY A 27 8.87 9.01 9.50
N ALA A 28 7.64 9.29 9.05
CA ALA A 28 7.04 10.59 9.29
C ALA A 28 6.83 10.88 10.80
N PHE A 29 6.91 9.88 11.69
CA PHE A 29 6.68 10.06 13.13
C PHE A 29 7.67 11.02 13.83
N ASP A 30 8.98 10.90 13.57
CA ASP A 30 10.01 11.70 14.26
C ASP A 30 9.88 13.21 13.94
N ASP A 31 9.45 13.54 12.72
CA ASP A 31 9.23 14.92 12.27
C ASP A 31 7.79 15.42 12.56
N ILE A 32 6.79 14.53 12.53
CA ILE A 32 5.39 14.85 12.86
C ILE A 32 5.22 15.21 14.33
N GLU A 33 5.98 14.60 15.25
CA GLU A 33 5.94 14.97 16.68
C GLU A 33 6.37 16.41 16.97
N GLN A 34 7.02 17.09 16.02
CA GLN A 34 7.40 18.49 16.14
C GLN A 34 6.41 19.46 15.47
N MET A 35 5.44 18.93 14.72
CA MET A 35 4.44 19.75 14.02
C MET A 35 3.27 20.17 14.92
N GLU A 36 2.60 21.26 14.57
CA GLU A 36 1.27 21.61 15.09
C GLU A 36 0.26 20.47 14.84
N TRP A 37 -0.62 20.20 15.81
CA TRP A 37 -1.58 19.08 15.76
C TRP A 37 -2.42 19.05 14.48
N SER A 38 -2.84 20.22 14.00
CA SER A 38 -3.60 20.37 12.75
C SER A 38 -2.84 19.89 11.52
N HIS A 39 -1.53 20.15 11.45
CA HIS A 39 -0.66 19.66 10.38
C HIS A 39 -0.43 18.15 10.49
N ARG A 40 -0.29 17.60 11.71
CA ARG A 40 -0.18 16.13 11.91
C ARG A 40 -1.39 15.40 11.34
N VAL A 41 -2.60 15.89 11.64
CA VAL A 41 -3.85 15.31 11.14
C VAL A 41 -3.94 15.36 9.62
N LEU A 42 -3.47 16.43 8.97
CA LEU A 42 -3.47 16.54 7.51
C LEU A 42 -2.51 15.56 6.84
N VAL A 43 -1.29 15.42 7.37
CA VAL A 43 -0.29 14.48 6.85
C VAL A 43 -0.78 13.04 6.99
N VAL A 44 -1.26 12.66 8.17
CA VAL A 44 -1.85 11.33 8.42
C VAL A 44 -3.02 11.06 7.47
N ARG A 45 -3.90 12.03 7.26
CA ARG A 45 -5.03 11.88 6.31
C ARG A 45 -4.56 11.69 4.87
N SER A 46 -3.48 12.36 4.46
CA SER A 46 -2.90 12.21 3.12
C SER A 46 -2.32 10.82 2.91
N ILE A 47 -1.54 10.32 3.87
CA ILE A 47 -0.93 8.98 3.83
C ILE A 47 -2.02 7.89 3.78
N VAL A 48 -3.02 8.02 4.65
CA VAL A 48 -4.14 7.07 4.73
C VAL A 48 -5.00 7.09 3.46
N GLY A 49 -5.13 8.26 2.82
CA GLY A 49 -5.87 8.41 1.57
C GLY A 49 -5.19 7.80 0.35
N SER A 50 -3.86 7.70 0.32
CA SER A 50 -3.10 7.19 -0.83
C SER A 50 -2.89 5.67 -0.81
N LEU A 51 -3.06 5.03 0.35
CA LEU A 51 -2.85 3.59 0.57
C LEU A 51 -3.61 2.68 -0.42
N PRO A 52 -4.92 2.85 -0.66
CA PRO A 52 -5.67 1.99 -1.58
C PRO A 52 -5.19 2.10 -3.03
N ASP A 53 -4.87 3.32 -3.49
CA ASP A 53 -4.39 3.56 -4.85
C ASP A 53 -3.03 2.89 -5.09
N ALA A 54 -2.13 2.99 -4.11
CA ALA A 54 -0.83 2.34 -4.14
C ALA A 54 -0.95 0.81 -4.14
N ALA A 55 -1.82 0.25 -3.30
CA ALA A 55 -2.06 -1.19 -3.22
C ALA A 55 -2.66 -1.73 -4.54
N SER A 56 -3.62 -1.00 -5.11
CA SER A 56 -4.22 -1.33 -6.41
C SER A 56 -3.19 -1.29 -7.56
N ALA A 57 -2.31 -0.29 -7.55
CA ALA A 57 -1.24 -0.17 -8.55
C ALA A 57 -0.22 -1.31 -8.44
N ALA A 58 0.19 -1.69 -7.23
CA ALA A 58 1.08 -2.82 -7.01
C ALA A 58 0.45 -4.14 -7.47
N SER A 59 -0.86 -4.32 -7.22
CA SER A 59 -1.58 -5.52 -7.68
C SER A 59 -1.67 -5.60 -9.20
N ARG A 60 -1.98 -4.50 -9.90
CA ARG A 60 -1.98 -4.45 -11.38
C ARG A 60 -0.60 -4.65 -12.00
N ALA A 61 0.46 -4.50 -11.23
CA ALA A 61 1.83 -4.80 -11.65
C ALA A 61 2.22 -6.27 -11.40
N GLY A 62 1.27 -7.13 -11.00
CA GLY A 62 1.52 -8.55 -10.72
C GLY A 62 2.06 -8.81 -9.30
N HIS A 63 2.06 -7.82 -8.41
CA HIS A 63 2.59 -7.94 -7.04
C HIS A 63 1.49 -8.02 -5.97
N GLY A 64 0.30 -8.50 -6.33
CA GLY A 64 -0.86 -8.52 -5.42
C GLY A 64 -0.64 -9.34 -4.14
N GLU A 65 0.06 -10.48 -4.23
CA GLU A 65 0.37 -11.29 -3.04
C GLU A 65 1.30 -10.58 -2.07
N PHE A 66 2.34 -9.92 -2.59
CA PHE A 66 3.28 -9.15 -1.78
C PHE A 66 2.61 -7.92 -1.17
N ALA A 67 1.79 -7.20 -1.94
CA ALA A 67 1.00 -6.08 -1.45
C ALA A 67 0.05 -6.51 -0.32
N ARG A 68 -0.59 -7.68 -0.44
CA ARG A 68 -1.47 -8.24 0.60
C ARG A 68 -0.71 -8.59 1.86
N GLN A 69 0.42 -9.29 1.74
CA GLN A 69 1.24 -9.64 2.90
C GLN A 69 1.67 -8.39 3.67
N LEU A 70 2.09 -7.37 2.95
CA LEU A 70 2.55 -6.13 3.54
C LEU A 70 1.42 -5.34 4.23
N LEU A 71 0.19 -5.39 3.71
CA LEU A 71 -0.99 -4.83 4.38
C LEU A 71 -1.36 -5.61 5.66
N HIS A 72 -1.18 -6.93 5.66
CA HIS A 72 -1.35 -7.75 6.86
C HIS A 72 -0.28 -7.41 7.92
N ASP A 73 0.99 -7.28 7.52
CA ASP A 73 2.07 -6.88 8.42
C ASP A 73 1.80 -5.49 9.02
N ALA A 74 1.28 -4.56 8.23
CA ALA A 74 0.89 -3.23 8.70
C ALA A 74 -0.34 -3.25 9.65
N ALA A 75 -1.22 -4.24 9.52
CA ALA A 75 -2.33 -4.45 10.45
C ALA A 75 -1.84 -5.02 11.79
N GLU A 76 -0.88 -5.95 11.77
CA GLU A 76 -0.29 -6.56 12.97
C GLU A 76 0.63 -5.59 13.71
N PHE A 77 1.38 -4.78 12.97
CA PHE A 77 2.34 -3.81 13.48
C PHE A 77 2.02 -2.40 12.96
N PRO A 78 0.95 -1.77 13.48
CA PRO A 78 0.53 -0.46 13.00
C PRO A 78 1.58 0.61 13.32
N PRO A 79 1.76 1.62 12.45
CA PRO A 79 2.67 2.72 12.74
C PRO A 79 2.20 3.50 13.98
N PRO A 80 3.11 4.10 14.78
CA PRO A 80 2.74 4.75 16.05
C PRO A 80 1.65 5.83 15.95
N TRP A 81 1.61 6.59 14.84
CA TRP A 81 0.57 7.59 14.59
C TRP A 81 -0.78 6.99 14.15
N ALA A 82 -0.87 5.69 13.84
CA ALA A 82 -2.16 5.04 13.60
C ALA A 82 -3.09 5.20 14.82
N SER A 83 -2.53 5.32 16.03
CA SER A 83 -3.26 5.63 17.27
C SER A 83 -4.07 6.93 17.22
N ILE A 84 -3.64 7.92 16.43
CA ILE A 84 -4.37 9.19 16.23
C ILE A 84 -5.26 9.16 14.98
N CYS A 85 -5.21 8.07 14.19
CA CYS A 85 -6.04 7.88 13.03
C CYS A 85 -7.18 6.90 13.31
N SER A 86 -8.36 7.43 13.63
CA SER A 86 -9.56 6.60 13.86
C SER A 86 -10.05 5.81 12.63
N LYS A 87 -9.45 6.03 11.45
CA LYS A 87 -9.81 5.37 10.19
C LYS A 87 -8.76 4.40 9.68
N TRP A 88 -7.73 4.09 10.47
CA TRP A 88 -6.64 3.21 10.07
C TRP A 88 -7.15 1.84 9.57
N ASP A 89 -7.96 1.16 10.38
CA ASP A 89 -8.49 -0.17 10.03
C ASP A 89 -9.36 -0.13 8.78
N ALA A 90 -10.17 0.94 8.61
CA ALA A 90 -10.99 1.13 7.44
C ALA A 90 -10.15 1.33 6.17
N ALA A 91 -9.04 2.07 6.27
CA ALA A 91 -8.14 2.27 5.14
C ALA A 91 -7.38 1.00 4.76
N LEU A 92 -6.98 0.17 5.74
CA LEU A 92 -6.40 -1.14 5.48
C LEU A 92 -7.40 -2.06 4.77
N ALA A 93 -8.65 -2.12 5.24
CA ALA A 93 -9.70 -2.90 4.59
C ALA A 93 -9.94 -2.47 3.14
N MET A 94 -10.08 -1.16 2.89
CA MET A 94 -10.22 -0.61 1.53
C MET A 94 -9.00 -0.92 0.66
N SER A 95 -7.80 -0.94 1.23
CA SER A 95 -6.57 -1.26 0.49
C SER A 95 -6.49 -2.74 0.11
N LEU A 96 -6.92 -3.63 1.00
CA LEU A 96 -7.03 -5.07 0.71
C LEU A 96 -8.07 -5.33 -0.39
N GLU A 97 -9.25 -4.71 -0.30
CA GLU A 97 -10.28 -4.77 -1.34
C GLU A 97 -9.74 -4.27 -2.70
N ALA A 98 -8.94 -3.20 -2.70
CA ALA A 98 -8.36 -2.63 -3.91
C ALA A 98 -7.32 -3.55 -4.57
N VAL A 99 -6.59 -4.37 -3.79
CA VAL A 99 -5.72 -5.44 -4.30
C VAL A 99 -6.55 -6.54 -4.95
N GLU A 100 -7.60 -7.01 -4.27
CA GLU A 100 -8.46 -8.08 -4.78
C GLU A 100 -9.18 -7.66 -6.07
N ALA A 101 -9.74 -6.45 -6.10
CA ALA A 101 -10.43 -5.91 -7.28
C ALA A 101 -9.49 -5.77 -8.49
N ALA A 102 -8.23 -5.41 -8.27
CA ALA A 102 -7.23 -5.33 -9.34
C ALA A 102 -6.87 -6.71 -9.91
N ALA A 103 -6.79 -7.75 -9.07
CA ALA A 103 -6.50 -9.12 -9.52
C ALA A 103 -7.60 -9.71 -10.42
N TRP A 104 -8.87 -9.29 -10.23
CA TRP A 104 -9.97 -9.68 -11.10
C TRP A 104 -9.81 -9.18 -12.54
N SER A 105 -9.15 -8.03 -12.75
CA SER A 105 -8.98 -7.46 -14.10
C SER A 105 -8.03 -8.25 -15.01
N GLU A 106 -7.19 -9.12 -14.44
CA GLU A 106 -6.26 -9.98 -15.19
C GLU A 106 -6.81 -11.40 -15.45
N SER A 107 -7.89 -11.80 -14.77
CA SER A 107 -8.23 -13.23 -14.60
C SER A 107 -9.31 -13.78 -15.55
N GLU A 108 -10.09 -12.99 -16.29
CA GLU A 108 -11.07 -13.57 -17.23
C GLU A 108 -11.55 -12.58 -18.31
N PRO A 109 -11.48 -12.91 -19.61
CA PRO A 109 -12.40 -12.30 -20.57
C PRO A 109 -13.79 -12.83 -20.21
N LEU A 110 -14.73 -11.95 -19.88
CA LEU A 110 -16.15 -12.29 -19.79
C LEU A 110 -16.53 -13.08 -21.04
N GLY A 111 -16.66 -14.40 -20.89
CA GLY A 111 -17.11 -15.32 -21.92
C GLY A 111 -18.56 -15.01 -22.26
N LEU A 112 -18.77 -13.97 -23.06
CA LEU A 112 -20.03 -13.71 -23.72
C LEU A 112 -20.11 -14.69 -24.89
N ALA A 113 -20.84 -15.78 -24.64
CA ALA A 113 -21.29 -16.74 -25.63
C ALA A 113 -22.16 -16.10 -26.73
#